data_AF-A0A377E7Q7-F1
#
_entry.id   AF-A0A377E7Q7-F1
#
_cell.length_a   1.000
_cell.length_b   1.000
_cell.length_c   1.000
_cell.angle_alpha   90.00
_cell.angle_beta   90.00
_cell.angle_gamma   90.00
#
_symmetry.space_group_name_H-M   'P 1'
#
loop_
_entity.id
_entity.type
_entity.pdbx_description
1 polymer ?
#
loop_
_entity_poly.entity_id
_entity_poly.type
_entity_poly.pdbx_seq_one_letter_code
_entity_poly.pdbx_strand_id
1 'polypeptide(L)' 'MKIFNWLFTMYQGRIVFHSAMLWTIGFIVTFLGGRYDWRAAGSTGADFVLHNSLFLIAHFIT' A
#
# COMPACT_ATOMS: atom_id res chain seq x y z
N MET A 1 0.85 -4.68 -10.92
CA MET A 1 1.88 -4.38 -11.93
C MET A 1 2.50 -2.98 -11.75
N LYS A 2 1.72 -1.91 -11.51
CA LYS A 2 2.27 -0.54 -11.34
C LYS A 2 3.36 -0.36 -10.26
N ILE A 3 3.15 -0.87 -9.03
CA ILE A 3 4.16 -0.77 -7.95
C ILE A 3 5.50 -1.39 -8.37
N PHE A 4 5.46 -2.53 -9.05
CA PHE A 4 6.68 -3.21 -9.51
C PHE A 4 7.40 -2.38 -10.57
N ASN A 5 6.68 -1.75 -11.49
CA ASN A 5 7.28 -0.85 -12.48
C ASN A 5 8.00 0.32 -11.78
N TRP A 6 7.42 0.91 -10.73
CA TRP A 6 8.07 1.96 -9.96
C TRP A 6 9.33 1.48 -9.23
N LEU A 7 9.28 0.29 -8.62
CA LEU A 7 10.45 -0.34 -7.99
C LEU A 7 11.57 -0.63 -8.99
N PHE A 8 11.24 -1.15 -10.18
CA PHE A 8 12.22 -1.39 -11.23
C PHE A 8 12.80 -0.09 -11.80
N THR A 9 12.03 1.00 -11.82
CA THR A 9 12.55 2.31 -12.25
C THR A 9 13.60 2.85 -11.27
N MET A 10 13.49 2.51 -9.99
CA MET A 10 14.46 2.85 -8.96
C MET A 10 15.64 1.87 -8.90
N TYR A 11 15.45 0.63 -9.34
CA TYR A 11 16.47 -0.41 -9.33
C TYR A 11 17.62 -0.04 -10.29
N GLN A 12 18.85 -0.01 -9.76
CA GLN A 12 20.06 0.43 -10.47
C GLN A 12 20.03 1.88 -11.00
N GLY A 13 19.06 2.70 -10.57
CA GLY A 13 19.01 4.13 -10.86
C GLY A 13 19.83 4.96 -9.86
N ARG A 14 20.19 6.19 -10.23
CA ARG A 14 20.83 7.16 -9.31
C ARG A 14 19.75 7.93 -8.55
N ILE A 15 19.42 7.47 -7.35
CA ILE A 15 18.40 8.08 -6.51
C ILE A 15 18.99 9.27 -5.74
N VAL A 16 18.35 10.44 -5.87
CA VAL A 16 18.63 11.60 -5.02
C VAL A 16 17.48 11.72 -4.01
N PHE A 17 17.81 11.68 -2.72
CA PHE A 17 16.83 11.76 -1.63
C PHE A 17 16.36 13.20 -1.39
N HIS A 18 15.62 13.76 -2.34
CA HIS A 18 14.85 14.98 -2.11
C HIS A 18 13.52 14.66 -1.39
N SER A 19 12.88 15.69 -0.82
CA SER A 19 11.63 15.54 -0.06
C SER A 19 10.56 14.69 -0.78
N ALA A 20 10.30 14.95 -2.06
CA ALA A 20 9.33 14.16 -2.83
C ALA A 20 9.77 12.69 -3.09
N MET A 21 11.07 12.38 -3.15
CA MET A 21 11.53 10.99 -3.22
C MET A 21 11.26 10.24 -1.91
N LEU A 22 11.46 10.89 -0.76
CA LEU A 22 11.14 10.32 0.55
C LEU A 22 9.64 10.05 0.69
N TRP A 23 8.79 10.99 0.27
CA TRP A 23 7.34 10.78 0.22
C TRP A 23 6.94 9.64 -0.72
N THR A 24 7.60 9.50 -1.87
CA THR A 24 7.31 8.42 -2.83
C THR A 24 7.62 7.05 -2.23
N ILE A 25 8.76 6.90 -1.56
CA ILE A 25 9.12 5.64 -0.89
C ILE A 25 8.17 5.36 0.27
N GLY A 26 7.85 6.37 1.09
CA GLY A 26 6.89 6.24 2.19
C GLY A 26 5.51 5.80 1.69
N PHE A 27 5.01 6.43 0.62
CA PHE A 27 3.77 6.04 -0.04
C PHE A 27 3.81 4.58 -0.53
N ILE A 28 4.90 4.15 -1.17
CA ILE A 28 5.03 2.77 -1.64
C ILE A 28 4.94 1.79 -0.47
N VAL A 29 5.56 2.08 0.68
CA VAL A 29 5.53 1.20 1.86
C VAL A 29 4.13 1.15 2.49
N THR A 30 3.51 2.30 2.76
CA THR A 30 2.18 2.35 3.37
C THR A 30 1.12 1.70 2.46
N PHE A 31 1.18 1.99 1.16
CA PHE A 31 0.26 1.42 0.17
C PHE A 31 0.43 -0.10 0.00
N LEU A 32 1.64 -0.63 0.18
CA LEU A 32 1.85 -2.08 0.22
C LEU A 32 1.12 -2.69 1.40
N GLY A 33 1.20 -2.08 2.59
CA GLY A 33 0.45 -2.47 3.79
C GLY A 33 -1.06 -2.51 3.55
N GLY A 34 -1.65 -1.40 3.11
CA GLY A 34 -3.09 -1.33 2.80
C GLY A 34 -3.51 -2.37 1.74
N ARG A 35 -2.64 -2.70 0.78
CA ARG A 35 -2.91 -3.74 -0.22
C ARG A 35 -2.87 -5.17 0.35
N TYR A 36 -2.21 -5.43 1.46
CA TYR A 36 -2.35 -6.72 2.16
C TYR A 36 -3.70 -6.79 2.87
N ASP A 37 -4.11 -5.71 3.54
CA ASP A 37 -5.39 -5.64 4.25
C ASP A 37 -6.60 -5.75 3.31
N TRP A 38 -6.53 -5.14 2.11
CA TRP A 38 -7.56 -5.28 1.07
C TRP A 38 -7.79 -6.75 0.69
N ARG A 39 -6.71 -7.54 0.58
CA ARG A 39 -6.80 -8.96 0.24
C ARG A 39 -7.44 -9.77 1.35
N ALA A 40 -7.21 -9.37 2.61
CA ALA A 40 -7.84 -10.00 3.76
C ALA A 40 -9.34 -9.69 3.82
N ALA A 41 -9.71 -8.41 3.65
CA ALA A 41 -11.12 -7.98 3.62
C ALA A 41 -11.89 -8.59 2.46
N GLY A 42 -11.35 -8.58 1.24
CA GLY A 42 -12.10 -8.95 0.02
C GLY A 42 -12.52 -10.41 -0.12
N SER A 43 -12.34 -11.23 0.93
CA SER A 43 -12.91 -12.57 0.98
C SER A 43 -14.30 -12.52 1.62
N THR A 44 -15.28 -13.18 1.00
CA THR A 44 -16.68 -13.16 1.47
C THR A 44 -16.81 -13.57 2.94
N GLY A 45 -15.97 -14.49 3.41
CA GLY A 45 -15.95 -14.92 4.81
C GLY A 45 -15.44 -13.84 5.78
N ALA A 46 -14.38 -13.12 5.40
CA ALA A 46 -13.83 -12.05 6.24
C ALA A 46 -14.71 -10.81 6.23
N ASP A 47 -15.34 -10.49 5.09
CA ASP A 47 -16.26 -9.36 4.97
C ASP A 47 -17.42 -9.45 5.98
N PHE A 48 -17.97 -10.64 6.26
CA PHE A 48 -19.06 -10.78 7.25
C PHE A 48 -18.67 -10.31 8.67
N VAL A 49 -17.39 -10.40 9.02
CA VAL A 49 -16.89 -10.02 10.35
C VAL A 49 -16.32 -8.60 10.35
N LEU A 50 -15.72 -8.17 9.24
CA LEU A 50 -15.00 -6.91 9.14
C LEU A 50 -15.87 -5.75 8.62
N HIS A 51 -17.08 -6.03 8.13
CA HIS A 51 -18.00 -5.02 7.64
C HIS A 51 -18.31 -3.97 8.73
N ASN A 52 -18.21 -2.69 8.37
CA ASN A 52 -18.45 -1.55 9.27
C ASN A 52 -17.57 -1.56 10.56
N SER A 53 -16.40 -2.20 10.51
CA SER A 53 -15.46 -2.22 11.63
C SER A 53 -14.35 -1.18 11.48
N LEU A 54 -13.59 -0.96 12.56
CA LEU A 54 -12.39 -0.11 12.54
C LEU A 54 -11.33 -0.61 11.56
N PHE A 55 -11.32 -1.90 11.24
CA PHE A 55 -10.42 -2.47 10.23
C PHE A 55 -10.68 -1.86 8.85
N LEU A 56 -11.95 -1.67 8.48
CA LEU A 56 -12.31 -1.06 7.20
C LEU A 56 -11.87 0.41 7.13
N ILE A 57 -12.02 1.16 8.22
CA ILE A 57 -11.56 2.55 8.32
C ILE A 57 -10.03 2.62 8.21
N ALA A 58 -9.32 1.77 8.96
CA ALA A 58 -7.86 1.70 8.93
C ALA A 58 -7.36 1.40 7.51
N HIS A 59 -7.98 0.42 6.82
CA HIS A 59 -7.64 0.05 5.46
C HIS A 59 -7.74 1.22 4.46
N PHE A 60 -8.76 2.08 4.56
CA PHE A 60 -8.90 3.22 3.65
C PHE A 60 -7.91 4.36 3.91
N ILE A 61 -7.33 4.42 5.11
CA ILE A 61 -6.37 5.45 5.51
C ILE A 61 -4.93 5.03 5.17
N THR A 62 -4.67 3.73 5.07
CA THR A 62 -3.38 3.12 4.70
C THR A 62 -3.20 3.01 3.19
#